data_AF-A0A1W5D5B9-F1
#
_entry.id   AF-A0A1W5D5B9-F1
#
_cell.length_a   1.000
_cell.length_b   1.000
_cell.length_c   1.000
_cell.angle_alpha   90.00
_cell.angle_beta   90.00
_cell.angle_gamma   90.00
#
_symmetry.space_group_name_H-M   'P 1'
#
loop_
_entity.id
_entity.type
_entity.pdbx_description
1 polymer ?
#
loop_
_entity_poly.entity_id
_entity_poly.type
_entity_poly.pdbx_seq_one_letter_code
_entity_poly.pdbx_strand_id
1 'polypeptide(L)'
;MADVAATYHKQGRSKEGEDIYVEGLEIRKEVLGEKHPDTIQSMADLAATYHQHGRSKEDEEISVEVLEFWKEVLAGSIKGG
;
A
#
# COMPACT_ATOMS: atom_id res chain seq x y z
N MET A 1 11.10 -7.17 -2.94
CA MET A 1 10.62 -6.27 -1.86
C MET A 1 9.37 -6.82 -1.17
N ALA A 2 8.40 -7.43 -1.86
CA ALA A 2 7.23 -8.07 -1.24
C ALA A 2 7.58 -9.21 -0.25
N ASP A 3 8.69 -9.94 -0.49
CA ASP A 3 9.09 -11.09 0.32
C ASP A 3 9.60 -10.72 1.73
N VAL A 4 10.20 -9.53 1.86
CA VAL A 4 10.79 -9.08 3.13
C VAL A 4 9.69 -8.68 4.12
N ALA A 5 8.68 -7.95 3.65
CA ALA A 5 7.54 -7.50 4.46
C ALA A 5 6.76 -8.67 5.08
N ALA A 6 6.50 -9.73 4.33
CA ALA A 6 5.81 -10.93 4.83
C ALA A 6 6.60 -11.65 5.94
N THR A 7 7.93 -11.54 5.93
CA THR A 7 8.82 -12.21 6.89
C THR A 7 8.81 -11.50 8.26
N TYR A 8 8.66 -10.18 8.30
CA TYR A 8 8.61 -9.40 9.55
C TYR A 8 7.34 -9.65 10.37
N HIS A 9 6.25 -10.06 9.71
CA HIS A 9 4.96 -10.33 10.35
C HIS A 9 5.01 -11.48 11.38
N LYS A 10 6.04 -12.35 11.35
CA LYS A 10 6.17 -13.52 12.24
C LYS A 10 7.00 -13.29 13.52
N GLN A 11 7.71 -12.18 13.69
CA GLN A 11 8.75 -12.08 14.74
C GLN A 11 8.55 -10.99 15.82
N GLY A 12 7.40 -10.32 15.90
CA GLY A 12 7.20 -9.26 16.90
C GLY A 12 8.06 -7.99 16.67
N ARG A 13 8.77 -7.91 15.53
CA ARG A 13 9.47 -6.72 15.00
C ARG A 13 8.59 -5.92 14.04
N SER A 14 7.27 -5.96 14.25
CA SER A 14 6.33 -5.50 13.22
C SER A 14 6.42 -4.00 12.95
N LYS A 15 6.92 -3.21 13.91
CA LYS A 15 7.13 -1.78 13.77
C LYS A 15 8.33 -1.40 12.90
N GLU A 16 9.45 -2.13 12.98
CA GLU A 16 10.60 -1.90 12.08
C GLU A 16 10.29 -2.31 10.64
N GLY A 17 9.43 -3.32 10.45
CA GLY A 17 8.93 -3.71 9.13
C GLY A 17 7.99 -2.66 8.53
N GLU A 18 7.18 -2.00 9.36
CA GLU A 18 6.28 -0.91 8.97
C GLU A 18 7.04 0.30 8.45
N ASP A 19 8.08 0.76 9.16
CA ASP A 19 8.87 1.93 8.76
C ASP A 19 9.54 1.72 7.38
N ILE A 20 10.13 0.54 7.14
CA ILE A 20 10.70 0.17 5.84
C ILE A 20 9.63 0.14 4.75
N TYR A 21 8.42 -0.30 5.09
CA TYR A 21 7.30 -0.36 4.15
C TYR A 21 6.83 1.05 3.76
N VAL A 22 6.74 1.97 4.72
CA VAL A 22 6.38 3.37 4.50
C VAL A 22 7.43 4.08 3.64
N GLU A 23 8.72 3.95 3.96
CA GLU A 23 9.81 4.53 3.17
C GLU A 23 9.80 3.98 1.72
N GLY A 24 9.60 2.68 1.56
CA GLY A 24 9.46 2.06 0.24
C GLY A 24 8.25 2.57 -0.55
N LEU A 25 7.15 2.88 0.12
CA LEU A 25 5.96 3.46 -0.48
C LEU A 25 6.22 4.90 -0.96
N GLU A 26 6.90 5.73 -0.17
CA GLU A 26 7.26 7.10 -0.55
C GLU A 26 8.12 7.13 -1.81
N ILE A 27 9.15 6.25 -1.88
CA ILE A 27 9.99 6.13 -3.08
C ILE A 27 9.15 5.72 -4.30
N ARG A 28 8.18 4.81 -4.15
CA ARG A 28 7.29 4.44 -5.26
C ARG A 28 6.39 5.60 -5.68
N LYS A 29 5.86 6.38 -4.74
CA LYS A 29 5.08 7.58 -5.04
C LYS A 29 5.90 8.59 -5.84
N GLU A 30 7.17 8.80 -5.49
CA GLU A 30 8.05 9.71 -6.23
C GLU A 30 8.44 9.19 -7.62
N VAL A 31 8.79 7.91 -7.73
CA VAL A 31 9.34 7.32 -8.97
C VAL A 31 8.25 6.94 -9.97
N LEU A 32 7.16 6.34 -9.50
CA LEU A 32 6.10 5.78 -10.34
C LEU A 32 4.84 6.65 -10.37
N GLY A 33 4.65 7.50 -9.34
CA GLY A 33 3.42 8.24 -9.10
C GLY A 33 2.46 7.49 -8.18
N GLU A 34 1.59 8.24 -7.51
CA GLU A 34 0.63 7.72 -6.53
C GLU A 34 -0.39 6.74 -7.14
N LYS A 35 -0.77 6.97 -8.40
CA LYS A 35 -1.78 6.17 -9.12
C LYS A 35 -1.18 5.02 -9.94
N HIS A 36 0.11 4.76 -9.81
CA HIS A 36 0.71 3.61 -10.49
C HIS A 36 0.22 2.31 -9.83
N PRO A 37 -0.13 1.25 -10.60
CA PRO A 37 -0.61 -0.02 -10.03
C PRO A 37 0.27 -0.59 -8.91
N ASP A 38 1.60 -0.54 -9.07
CA ASP A 38 2.54 -1.02 -8.05
C ASP A 38 2.58 -0.16 -6.78
N THR A 39 2.29 1.13 -6.89
CA THR A 39 2.17 2.04 -5.73
C THR A 39 0.87 1.74 -4.98
N ILE A 40 -0.25 1.61 -5.72
CA ILE A 40 -1.56 1.30 -5.15
C ILE A 40 -1.55 -0.09 -4.47
N GLN A 41 -0.88 -1.08 -5.07
CA GLN A 41 -0.74 -2.39 -4.45
C GLN A 41 0.03 -2.31 -3.13
N SER A 42 1.10 -1.51 -3.07
CA SER A 42 1.83 -1.31 -1.82
C SER A 42 0.98 -0.63 -0.75
N MET A 43 0.15 0.36 -1.11
CA MET A 43 -0.80 0.95 -0.16
C MET A 43 -1.76 -0.11 0.40
N ALA A 44 -2.27 -1.02 -0.44
CA ALA A 44 -3.17 -2.09 0.00
C ALA A 44 -2.50 -3.06 1.00
N ASP A 45 -1.22 -3.38 0.79
CA ASP A 45 -0.46 -4.22 1.72
C ASP A 45 -0.20 -3.51 3.07
N LEU A 46 -0.01 -2.18 3.06
CA LEU A 46 0.15 -1.38 4.27
C LEU A 46 -1.15 -1.33 5.09
N ALA A 47 -2.29 -1.15 4.42
CA ALA A 47 -3.63 -1.27 5.02
C ALA A 47 -3.83 -2.65 5.69
N ALA A 48 -3.51 -3.74 4.98
CA ALA A 48 -3.59 -5.08 5.54
C ALA A 48 -2.71 -5.26 6.79
N THR A 49 -1.52 -4.67 6.80
CA THR A 49 -0.62 -4.67 7.96
C THR A 49 -1.22 -3.91 9.14
N TYR A 50 -1.82 -2.73 8.91
CA TYR A 50 -2.53 -1.98 9.95
C TYR A 50 -3.73 -2.74 10.51
N HIS A 51 -4.53 -3.37 9.66
CA HIS A 51 -5.62 -4.23 10.09
C HIS A 51 -5.12 -5.36 11.00
N GLN A 52 -4.02 -6.03 10.64
CA GLN A 52 -3.41 -7.09 11.43
C GLN A 52 -2.86 -6.60 12.79
N HIS A 53 -2.50 -5.32 12.90
CA HIS A 53 -2.10 -4.67 14.15
C HIS A 53 -3.27 -4.10 14.97
N GLY A 54 -4.51 -4.26 14.51
CA GLY A 54 -5.70 -3.69 15.16
C GLY A 54 -5.83 -2.17 14.99
N ARG A 55 -5.11 -1.59 14.02
CA ARG A 55 -5.15 -0.17 13.65
C ARG A 55 -6.21 0.06 12.57
N SER A 56 -7.47 -0.15 12.93
CA SER A 56 -8.58 -0.12 11.99
C SER A 56 -8.82 1.24 11.33
N LYS A 57 -8.45 2.34 12.01
CA LYS A 57 -8.65 3.68 11.46
C LYS A 57 -7.68 3.94 10.29
N GLU A 58 -6.40 3.62 10.48
CA GLU A 58 -5.39 3.79 9.44
C GLU A 58 -5.58 2.83 8.27
N ASP A 59 -6.04 1.61 8.54
CA ASP A 59 -6.49 0.66 7.51
C ASP A 59 -7.64 1.24 6.65
N GLU A 60 -8.68 1.77 7.30
CA GLU A 60 -9.83 2.36 6.60
C GLU A 60 -9.42 3.55 5.73
N GLU A 61 -8.62 4.47 6.26
CA GLU A 61 -8.13 5.64 5.50
C GLU A 61 -7.37 5.23 4.24
N ILE A 62 -6.42 4.29 4.35
CA ILE A 62 -5.63 3.83 3.20
C ILE A 62 -6.50 3.02 2.22
N SER A 63 -7.38 2.16 2.73
CA SER A 63 -8.26 1.34 1.88
C SER A 63 -9.20 2.20 1.03
N VAL A 64 -9.69 3.33 1.56
CA VAL A 64 -10.50 4.29 0.79
C VAL A 64 -9.68 4.90 -0.35
N GLU A 65 -8.45 5.37 -0.08
CA GLU A 65 -7.57 5.96 -1.08
C GLU A 65 -7.21 4.95 -2.20
N VAL A 66 -6.91 3.70 -1.83
CA VAL A 66 -6.66 2.59 -2.76
C VAL A 66 -7.84 2.36 -3.70
N LEU A 67 -9.07 2.37 -3.18
CA LEU A 67 -10.28 2.18 -3.99
C LEU A 67 -10.49 3.35 -4.96
N GLU A 68 -10.23 4.58 -4.54
CA GLU A 68 -10.32 5.76 -5.41
C GLU A 68 -9.28 5.69 -6.54
N PHE A 69 -8.04 5.36 -6.23
CA PHE A 69 -6.98 5.25 -7.24
C PHE A 69 -7.25 4.12 -8.24
N TRP A 70 -7.70 2.94 -7.80
CA TRP A 70 -8.08 1.88 -8.72
C TRP A 70 -9.24 2.26 -9.62
N LYS A 71 -10.25 2.98 -9.10
CA LYS A 71 -11.35 3.48 -9.94
C LYS A 71 -10.83 4.40 -11.05
N GLU A 72 -9.90 5.30 -10.73
CA GLU A 72 -9.32 6.21 -11.72
C GLU A 72 -8.46 5.49 -12.76
N VAL A 73 -7.59 4.57 -12.32
CA VAL A 73 -6.72 3.78 -13.22
C VAL A 73 -7.56 2.95 -14.18
N LEU A 74 -8.61 2.30 -13.67
CA LEU A 74 -9.53 1.51 -14.49
C LEU A 74 -10.38 2.39 -15.41
N ALA A 75 -10.87 3.54 -14.94
CA ALA A 75 -11.63 4.47 -15.76
C ALA A 75 -10.78 5.12 -16.88
N GLY A 76 -9.52 5.42 -16.60
CA GLY A 76 -8.54 5.90 -17.59
C GLY A 76 -8.22 4.85 -18.64
N SER A 77 -8.13 3.57 -18.23
CA SER A 77 -7.88 2.44 -19.14
C SER A 77 -9.01 2.21 -20.15
N ILE A 78 -10.24 2.63 -19.85
CA ILE A 78 -11.41 2.47 -20.73
C ILE A 78 -11.49 3.57 -21.81
N LYS A 79 -10.87 4.74 -21.59
CA LYS A 79 -10.94 5.88 -22.53
C LYS A 79 -9.89 5.88 -23.64
N GLY A 80 -8.96 4.91 -23.63
CA GLY A 80 -7.84 4.84 -24.57
C GLY A 80 -7.96 3.83 -25.72
N GLY A 81 -9.15 3.23 -25.93
CA GLY A 81 -9.41 2.23 -26.97
C GLY A 81 -10.25 2.73 -28.12
#